data_AF-A0A9P8ICV7-F1
#
_entry.id   AF-A0A9P8ICV7-F1
#
_cell.length_a   1.000
_cell.length_b   1.000
_cell.length_c   1.000
_cell.angle_alpha   90.00
_cell.angle_beta   90.00
_cell.angle_gamma   90.00
#
_symmetry.space_group_name_H-M   'P 1'
#
loop_
_entity.id
_entity.type
_entity.pdbx_description
1 polymer ?
#
loop_
_entity_poly.entity_id
_entity_poly.type
_entity_poly.pdbx_seq_one_letter_code
_entity_poly.pdbx_strand_id
1 'polypeptide(L)'
;MAFLKPTRVFIIACLLLSVRPTIANTHFDDTPGSCKIFGDGDVYGPGIRLGYYLQWVAVLFATWMAPDQARNARTAANIITIAVFANTFRGAKDGSLVAAEWWIVLWLTFVLSLLNVPVDWKRSSSSVGVMLILWCMITAAQPWLYFKGLDTGHKSGCTVKVFFFTGINVYNHVWRTFWKVGSIVECLMGLSFFIAGVIVMIAGLFNSGDDSERDGDASKIAQRMVLTFGQLITGVITIVQVEMTIKVNHIDLSQSTLISSGQLIPFLIGCLTVVAVFGHGLKSLMKRVGVAADGPQGSV
;
A
#
# COMPACT_ATOMS: atom_id res chain seq x y z
N MET A 1 -23.96 -11.78 16.23
CA MET A 1 -22.57 -11.32 16.45
C MET A 1 -21.76 -12.45 17.05
N ALA A 2 -20.93 -13.13 16.25
CA ALA A 2 -20.05 -14.18 16.77
C ALA A 2 -18.84 -13.52 17.46
N PHE A 3 -18.82 -13.51 18.79
CA PHE A 3 -17.67 -13.08 19.58
C PHE A 3 -16.43 -13.88 19.13
N LEU A 4 -15.38 -13.19 18.69
CA LEU A 4 -14.07 -13.81 18.47
C LEU A 4 -13.64 -14.47 19.78
N LYS A 5 -13.44 -15.79 19.78
CA LYS A 5 -13.02 -16.51 20.99
C LYS A 5 -11.73 -15.87 21.54
N PRO A 6 -11.65 -15.58 22.85
CA PRO A 6 -10.50 -14.91 23.48
C PRO A 6 -9.17 -15.62 23.22
N THR A 7 -9.20 -16.93 22.96
CA THR A 7 -8.06 -17.74 22.54
C THR A 7 -7.43 -17.28 21.22
N ARG A 8 -8.23 -16.81 20.24
CA ARG A 8 -7.70 -16.30 18.96
C ARG A 8 -7.03 -14.95 19.12
N VAL A 9 -7.56 -14.09 19.98
CA VAL A 9 -6.95 -12.78 20.32
C VAL A 9 -5.62 -12.98 21.03
N PHE A 10 -5.57 -13.93 21.97
CA PHE A 10 -4.35 -14.26 22.71
C PHE A 10 -3.25 -14.84 21.80
N ILE A 11 -3.59 -15.74 20.87
CA ILE A 11 -2.61 -16.29 19.92
C ILE A 11 -2.05 -15.20 19.01
N ILE A 12 -2.89 -14.28 18.52
CA ILE A 12 -2.45 -13.14 17.71
C ILE A 12 -1.53 -12.23 18.53
N ALA A 13 -1.88 -11.93 19.78
CA ALA A 13 -1.04 -11.14 20.67
C ALA A 13 0.32 -11.80 20.95
N CYS A 14 0.36 -13.11 21.21
CA CYS A 14 1.61 -13.85 21.39
C CYS A 14 2.46 -13.93 20.12
N LEU A 15 1.84 -14.08 18.94
CA LEU A 15 2.54 -14.04 17.66
C LEU A 15 3.14 -12.65 17.41
N LEU A 16 2.40 -11.57 17.70
CA LEU A 16 2.92 -10.20 17.59
C LEU A 16 4.06 -9.91 18.56
N LEU A 17 4.05 -10.52 19.76
CA LEU A 17 5.11 -10.38 20.76
C LEU A 17 6.36 -11.23 20.47
N SER A 18 6.28 -12.22 19.57
CA SER A 18 7.39 -13.13 19.24
C SER A 18 8.14 -12.75 17.96
N VAL A 19 7.65 -11.77 17.19
CA VAL A 19 8.39 -11.21 16.05
C VAL A 19 9.57 -10.40 16.57
N ARG A 20 10.77 -10.99 16.56
CA ARG A 20 12.00 -10.22 16.68
C ARG A 20 12.23 -9.53 15.33
N PRO A 21 12.39 -8.19 15.30
CA PRO A 21 12.73 -7.52 14.05
C PRO A 21 14.07 -8.07 13.57
N THR A 22 14.16 -8.38 12.28
CA THR A 22 15.46 -8.46 11.63
C THR A 22 16.09 -7.09 11.81
N ILE A 23 17.34 -7.01 12.26
CA ILE A 23 18.05 -5.72 12.34
C ILE A 23 18.28 -5.28 10.90
N ALA A 24 17.32 -4.57 10.33
CA ALA A 24 17.37 -3.97 9.02
C ALA A 24 16.97 -2.51 9.26
N ASN A 25 17.93 -1.63 9.08
CA ASN A 25 17.83 -0.19 9.29
C ASN A 25 18.53 0.43 8.08
N THR A 26 17.90 1.38 7.39
CA THR A 26 18.59 2.07 6.29
C THR A 26 19.73 2.92 6.85
N HIS A 27 20.95 2.73 6.37
CA HIS A 27 22.10 3.48 6.87
C HIS A 27 23.13 3.71 5.77
N PHE A 28 23.99 4.70 6.00
CA PHE A 28 25.17 4.90 5.19
C PHE A 28 26.28 3.96 5.64
N ASP A 29 27.13 3.53 4.71
CA ASP A 29 28.38 2.84 5.01
C ASP A 29 29.23 3.65 6.00
N ASP A 30 29.75 3.00 7.04
CA ASP A 30 30.58 3.62 8.08
C ASP A 30 31.94 4.08 7.57
N THR A 31 32.36 3.59 6.39
CA THR A 31 33.63 3.97 5.77
C THR A 31 33.69 5.50 5.54
N PRO A 32 34.76 6.19 5.99
CA PRO A 32 34.93 7.62 5.78
C PRO A 32 34.89 7.99 4.29
N GLY A 33 34.06 8.97 3.92
CA GLY A 33 33.89 9.40 2.53
C GLY A 33 33.02 8.49 1.66
N SER A 34 32.61 7.31 2.14
CA SER A 34 31.64 6.47 1.43
C SER A 34 30.22 7.05 1.58
N CYS A 35 29.53 7.18 0.44
CA CYS A 35 28.13 7.57 0.38
C CYS A 35 27.23 6.42 -0.05
N LYS A 36 27.72 5.18 0.09
CA LYS A 36 26.93 3.98 -0.18
C LYS A 36 25.82 3.86 0.87
N ILE A 37 24.60 3.60 0.40
CA ILE A 37 23.41 3.43 1.25
C ILE A 37 23.07 1.94 1.28
N PHE A 38 22.95 1.36 2.47
CA PHE A 38 22.39 0.05 2.70
C PHE A 38 20.92 0.21 3.06
N GLY A 39 20.03 -0.39 2.27
CA GLY A 39 18.59 -0.23 2.44
C GLY A 39 17.98 -1.25 3.40
N ASP A 40 16.91 -0.84 4.07
CA ASP A 40 16.09 -1.71 4.91
C ASP A 40 15.23 -2.66 4.07
N GLY A 41 15.60 -3.94 4.10
CA GLY A 41 14.89 -5.03 3.43
C GLY A 41 13.47 -5.28 3.93
N ASP A 42 13.17 -4.91 5.18
CA ASP A 42 11.86 -5.12 5.81
C ASP A 42 10.91 -3.94 5.59
N VAL A 43 11.38 -2.85 4.96
CA VAL A 43 10.56 -1.70 4.56
C VAL A 43 10.34 -1.65 3.05
N TYR A 44 11.38 -1.87 2.24
CA TYR A 44 11.29 -1.80 0.77
C TYR A 44 12.21 -2.81 0.06
N GLY A 45 12.56 -3.91 0.73
CA GLY A 45 13.24 -5.03 0.11
C GLY A 45 12.45 -5.62 -1.08
N PRO A 46 13.10 -6.46 -1.90
CA PRO A 46 12.47 -7.00 -3.10
C PRO A 46 11.16 -7.74 -2.82
N GLY A 47 11.03 -8.48 -1.72
CA GLY A 47 9.78 -9.18 -1.37
C GLY A 47 8.62 -8.23 -1.03
N ILE A 48 8.89 -7.13 -0.31
CA ILE A 48 7.90 -6.09 -0.01
C ILE A 48 7.42 -5.42 -1.30
N ARG A 49 8.35 -4.97 -2.14
CA ARG A 49 8.04 -4.30 -3.41
C ARG A 49 7.23 -5.19 -4.34
N LEU A 50 7.69 -6.42 -4.56
CA LEU A 50 6.95 -7.41 -5.36
C LEU A 50 5.58 -7.70 -4.75
N GLY A 51 5.48 -7.79 -3.43
CA GLY A 51 4.19 -7.91 -2.72
C GLY A 51 3.22 -6.79 -3.09
N TYR A 52 3.65 -5.52 -3.02
CA TYR A 52 2.82 -4.39 -3.45
C TYR A 52 2.45 -4.42 -4.92
N TYR A 53 3.39 -4.74 -5.80
CA TYR A 53 3.13 -4.80 -7.24
C TYR A 53 2.12 -5.90 -7.58
N LEU A 54 2.24 -7.06 -6.93
CA LEU A 54 1.27 -8.15 -7.07
C LEU A 54 -0.10 -7.79 -6.47
N GLN A 55 -0.14 -7.09 -5.33
CA GLN A 55 -1.42 -6.57 -4.79
C GLN A 55 -2.08 -5.58 -5.74
N TRP A 56 -1.31 -4.70 -6.37
CA TRP A 56 -1.83 -3.78 -7.40
C TRP A 56 -2.41 -4.54 -8.59
N VAL A 57 -1.71 -5.55 -9.11
CA VAL A 57 -2.23 -6.44 -10.16
C VAL A 57 -3.51 -7.17 -9.71
N ALA A 58 -3.54 -7.65 -8.47
CA ALA A 58 -4.72 -8.31 -7.91
C ALA A 58 -5.93 -7.35 -7.83
N VAL A 59 -5.72 -6.08 -7.48
CA VAL A 59 -6.79 -5.07 -7.46
C VAL A 59 -7.30 -4.77 -8.87
N LEU A 60 -6.42 -4.69 -9.87
CA LEU A 60 -6.82 -4.51 -11.28
C LEU A 60 -7.71 -5.68 -11.73
N PHE A 61 -7.30 -6.93 -11.47
CA PHE A 61 -8.11 -8.09 -11.81
C PHE A 61 -9.40 -8.16 -11.02
N ALA A 62 -9.37 -7.83 -9.72
CA ALA A 62 -10.56 -7.85 -8.89
C ALA A 62 -11.59 -6.83 -9.41
N THR A 63 -11.17 -5.64 -9.81
CA THR A 63 -12.07 -4.60 -10.32
C THR A 63 -12.88 -5.05 -11.53
N TRP A 64 -12.32 -5.92 -12.38
CA TRP A 64 -12.99 -6.41 -13.59
C TRP A 64 -13.62 -7.79 -13.47
N MET A 65 -12.87 -8.76 -12.97
CA MET A 65 -13.22 -10.17 -13.03
C MET A 65 -13.96 -10.64 -11.78
N ALA A 66 -13.62 -10.08 -10.62
CA ALA A 66 -14.17 -10.50 -9.33
C ALA A 66 -14.30 -9.30 -8.36
N PRO A 67 -15.24 -8.36 -8.61
CA PRO A 67 -15.38 -7.14 -7.79
C PRO A 67 -15.62 -7.43 -6.31
N ASP A 68 -16.21 -8.57 -6.00
CA ASP A 68 -16.43 -9.09 -4.66
C ASP A 68 -15.12 -9.43 -3.93
N GLN A 69 -14.05 -9.74 -4.66
CA GLN A 69 -12.72 -10.03 -4.13
C GLN A 69 -11.85 -8.77 -3.95
N ALA A 70 -12.27 -7.61 -4.47
CA ALA A 70 -11.50 -6.36 -4.35
C ALA A 70 -11.30 -5.94 -2.87
N ARG A 71 -12.27 -6.26 -2.01
CA ARG A 71 -12.16 -6.09 -0.56
C ARG A 71 -11.00 -6.90 0.03
N ASN A 72 -10.83 -8.15 -0.40
CA ASN A 72 -9.77 -9.02 0.11
C ASN A 72 -8.40 -8.50 -0.31
N ALA A 73 -8.25 -8.08 -1.58
CA ALA A 73 -7.02 -7.46 -2.07
C ALA A 73 -6.67 -6.16 -1.33
N ARG A 74 -7.66 -5.27 -1.12
CA ARG A 74 -7.44 -4.04 -0.32
C ARG A 74 -7.07 -4.34 1.13
N THR A 75 -7.72 -5.33 1.74
CA THR A 75 -7.41 -5.75 3.13
C THR A 75 -5.97 -6.27 3.23
N ALA A 76 -5.55 -7.11 2.28
CA ALA A 76 -4.18 -7.61 2.19
C ALA A 76 -3.17 -6.46 2.04
N ALA A 77 -3.42 -5.50 1.13
CA ALA A 77 -2.57 -4.33 0.96
C ALA A 77 -2.49 -3.48 2.24
N ASN A 78 -3.60 -3.26 2.94
CA ASN A 78 -3.62 -2.52 4.22
C ASN A 78 -2.75 -3.21 5.29
N ILE A 79 -2.78 -4.55 5.36
CA ILE A 79 -1.96 -5.32 6.31
C ILE A 79 -0.47 -5.11 6.02
N ILE A 80 -0.06 -5.19 4.75
CA ILE A 80 1.34 -4.94 4.36
C ILE A 80 1.72 -3.49 4.72
N THR A 81 0.85 -2.52 4.46
CA THR A 81 1.08 -1.11 4.79
C THR A 81 1.24 -0.85 6.28
N ILE A 82 0.46 -1.51 7.14
CA ILE A 82 0.65 -1.42 8.59
C ILE A 82 2.04 -1.92 8.99
N ALA A 83 2.49 -3.05 8.42
CA ALA A 83 3.81 -3.61 8.72
C ALA A 83 4.95 -2.69 8.27
N VAL A 84 4.87 -2.16 7.03
CA VAL A 84 5.85 -1.21 6.50
C VAL A 84 5.92 0.04 7.37
N PHE A 85 4.77 0.64 7.70
CA PHE A 85 4.74 1.82 8.57
C PHE A 85 5.31 1.55 9.96
N ALA A 86 4.98 0.42 10.58
CA ALA A 86 5.55 0.06 11.88
C ALA A 86 7.08 -0.03 11.83
N ASN A 87 7.64 -0.57 10.76
CA ASN A 87 9.09 -0.66 10.57
C ASN A 87 9.70 0.72 10.26
N THR A 88 9.12 1.50 9.35
CA THR A 88 9.58 2.86 9.01
C THR A 88 9.59 3.77 10.25
N PHE A 89 8.53 3.78 11.06
CA PHE A 89 8.50 4.62 12.26
C PHE A 89 9.45 4.12 13.37
N ARG A 90 9.73 2.81 13.44
CA ARG A 90 10.76 2.27 14.32
C ARG A 90 12.16 2.73 13.88
N GLY A 91 12.50 2.56 12.61
CA GLY A 91 13.77 3.04 12.06
C GLY A 91 13.94 4.56 12.20
N ALA A 92 12.87 5.32 12.00
CA ALA A 92 12.85 6.77 12.23
C ALA A 92 13.19 7.15 13.67
N LYS A 93 12.67 6.41 14.65
CA LYS A 93 13.00 6.59 16.08
C LYS A 93 14.46 6.29 16.38
N ASP A 94 15.01 5.25 15.74
CA ASP A 94 16.39 4.79 15.93
C ASP A 94 17.42 5.59 15.10
N GLY A 95 16.98 6.58 14.34
CA GLY A 95 17.86 7.47 13.57
C GLY A 95 18.23 6.96 12.17
N SER A 96 17.63 5.86 11.71
CA SER A 96 17.98 5.19 10.45
C SER A 96 17.08 5.59 9.26
N LEU A 97 16.27 6.64 9.38
CA LEU A 97 15.41 7.07 8.28
C LEU A 97 16.19 7.95 7.30
N VAL A 98 16.51 7.39 6.13
CA VAL A 98 17.06 8.15 5.00
C VAL A 98 15.92 8.69 4.13
N ALA A 99 16.07 9.89 3.60
CA ALA A 99 15.04 10.57 2.80
C ALA A 99 14.49 9.73 1.62
N ALA A 100 15.35 8.95 0.95
CA ALA A 100 14.95 8.09 -0.15
C ALA A 100 14.01 6.96 0.29
N GLU A 101 14.19 6.42 1.50
CA GLU A 101 13.30 5.40 2.07
C GLU A 101 11.88 5.94 2.22
N TRP A 102 11.72 7.13 2.82
CA TRP A 102 10.40 7.72 2.99
C TRP A 102 9.69 7.96 1.65
N TRP A 103 10.44 8.42 0.64
CA TRP A 103 9.91 8.59 -0.71
C TRP A 103 9.38 7.26 -1.27
N ILE A 104 10.16 6.18 -1.15
CA ILE A 104 9.75 4.84 -1.59
C ILE A 104 8.49 4.39 -0.85
N VAL A 105 8.47 4.54 0.49
CA VAL A 105 7.31 4.18 1.32
C VAL A 105 6.07 4.95 0.89
N LEU A 106 6.17 6.28 0.70
CA LEU A 106 5.07 7.13 0.22
C LEU A 106 4.46 6.60 -1.09
N TRP A 107 5.30 6.27 -2.07
CA TRP A 107 4.82 5.77 -3.35
C TRP A 107 4.16 4.38 -3.23
N LEU A 108 4.74 3.46 -2.46
CA LEU A 108 4.21 2.11 -2.26
C LEU A 108 2.90 2.10 -1.44
N THR A 109 2.85 2.84 -0.33
CA THR A 109 1.75 2.71 0.65
C THR A 109 0.59 3.65 0.38
N PHE A 110 0.85 4.82 -0.22
CA PHE A 110 -0.17 5.85 -0.45
C PHE A 110 -0.53 5.92 -1.93
N VAL A 111 0.40 6.30 -2.80
CA VAL A 111 0.10 6.59 -4.21
C VAL A 111 -0.43 5.36 -4.95
N LEU A 112 0.15 4.18 -4.72
CA LEU A 112 -0.32 2.93 -5.32
C LEU A 112 -1.77 2.61 -4.94
N SER A 113 -2.18 2.99 -3.73
CA SER A 113 -3.51 2.74 -3.20
C SER A 113 -4.54 3.83 -3.51
N LEU A 114 -4.11 5.00 -4.00
CA LEU A 114 -4.93 6.23 -4.11
C LEU A 114 -6.25 6.00 -4.88
N LEU A 115 -6.22 5.14 -5.90
CA LEU A 115 -7.39 4.84 -6.73
C LEU A 115 -8.01 3.48 -6.42
N ASN A 116 -7.61 2.82 -5.33
CA ASN A 116 -8.20 1.57 -4.84
C ASN A 116 -9.51 1.82 -4.06
N VAL A 117 -10.42 2.58 -4.66
CA VAL A 117 -11.76 2.81 -4.12
C VAL A 117 -12.73 1.73 -4.61
N PRO A 118 -13.66 1.25 -3.76
CA PRO A 118 -14.59 0.23 -4.17
C PRO A 118 -15.66 0.81 -5.09
N VAL A 119 -16.15 -0.01 -6.01
CA VAL A 119 -17.38 0.29 -6.77
C VAL A 119 -18.61 0.06 -5.89
N ASP A 120 -18.53 -0.93 -4.99
CA ASP A 120 -19.55 -1.22 -3.98
C ASP A 120 -19.05 -0.80 -2.59
N TRP A 121 -19.47 0.41 -2.19
CA TRP A 121 -19.06 1.00 -0.91
C TRP A 121 -19.58 0.22 0.29
N LYS A 122 -20.80 -0.33 0.24
CA LYS A 122 -21.42 -0.99 1.40
C LYS A 122 -20.62 -2.21 1.83
N ARG A 123 -20.30 -3.09 0.86
CA ARG A 123 -19.57 -4.33 1.15
C ARG A 123 -18.13 -4.11 1.58
N SER A 124 -17.53 -2.98 1.17
CA SER A 124 -16.11 -2.67 1.36
C SER A 124 -15.83 -1.60 2.42
N SER A 125 -16.85 -1.06 3.08
CA SER A 125 -16.74 0.11 3.95
C SER A 125 -15.62 -0.01 5.00
N SER A 126 -15.58 -1.10 5.77
CA SER A 126 -14.55 -1.26 6.81
C SER A 126 -13.12 -1.26 6.27
N SER A 127 -12.87 -1.93 5.14
CA SER A 127 -11.54 -1.96 4.51
C SER A 127 -11.13 -0.59 3.95
N VAL A 128 -12.08 0.17 3.40
CA VAL A 128 -11.85 1.56 2.97
C VAL A 128 -11.58 2.46 4.17
N GLY A 129 -12.33 2.30 5.26
CA GLY A 129 -12.11 3.04 6.50
C GLY A 129 -10.69 2.85 7.04
N VAL A 130 -10.20 1.61 7.08
CA VAL A 130 -8.81 1.32 7.46
C VAL A 130 -7.82 2.00 6.50
N MET A 131 -8.05 1.91 5.18
CA MET A 131 -7.19 2.53 4.18
C MET A 131 -7.09 4.06 4.38
N LEU A 132 -8.21 4.74 4.62
CA LEU A 132 -8.26 6.18 4.88
C LEU A 132 -7.53 6.56 6.18
N ILE A 133 -7.63 5.75 7.23
CA ILE A 133 -6.85 5.98 8.46
C ILE A 133 -5.35 5.82 8.21
N LEU A 134 -4.95 4.83 7.40
CA LEU A 134 -3.55 4.66 7.00
C LEU A 134 -3.06 5.86 6.17
N TRP A 135 -3.91 6.43 5.32
CA TRP A 135 -3.61 7.66 4.58
C TRP A 135 -3.47 8.86 5.50
N CYS A 136 -4.33 9.01 6.50
CA CYS A 136 -4.16 10.03 7.53
C CYS A 136 -2.79 9.90 8.19
N MET A 137 -2.40 8.69 8.60
CA MET A 137 -1.15 8.46 9.31
C MET A 137 0.07 8.91 8.49
N ILE A 138 0.12 8.60 7.19
CA ILE A 138 1.23 9.05 6.35
C ILE A 138 1.20 10.56 6.13
N THR A 139 0.05 11.16 5.86
CA THR A 139 -0.05 12.61 5.65
C THR A 139 0.26 13.42 6.91
N ALA A 140 -0.07 12.89 8.09
CA ALA A 140 0.24 13.52 9.37
C ALA A 140 1.75 13.44 9.71
N ALA A 141 2.47 12.48 9.15
CA ALA A 141 3.91 12.34 9.34
C ALA A 141 4.74 13.27 8.41
N GLN A 142 4.17 13.73 7.28
CA GLN A 142 4.89 14.57 6.31
C GLN A 142 5.46 15.86 6.92
N PRO A 143 4.72 16.64 7.76
CA PRO A 143 5.29 17.83 8.38
C PRO A 143 6.53 17.51 9.22
N TRP A 144 6.46 16.49 10.08
CA TRP A 144 7.63 16.10 10.87
C TRP A 144 8.82 15.73 9.97
N LEU A 145 8.58 14.98 8.90
CA LEU A 145 9.62 14.56 7.97
C LEU A 145 10.31 15.76 7.31
N TYR A 146 9.55 16.63 6.63
CA TYR A 146 10.17 17.71 5.83
C TYR A 146 10.76 18.83 6.70
N PHE A 147 10.25 19.01 7.92
CA PHE A 147 10.81 19.96 8.87
C PHE A 147 12.03 19.40 9.60
N LYS A 148 12.02 18.13 10.01
CA LYS A 148 13.08 17.54 10.85
C LYS A 148 13.58 16.18 10.37
N GLY A 149 12.69 15.26 10.01
CA GLY A 149 13.05 13.87 9.70
C GLY A 149 14.04 13.69 8.55
N LEU A 150 14.04 14.57 7.54
CA LEU A 150 15.01 14.52 6.43
C LEU A 150 16.48 14.66 6.88
N ASP A 151 16.72 15.32 8.02
CA ASP A 151 18.05 15.55 8.55
C ASP A 151 18.51 14.40 9.48
N THR A 152 17.59 13.52 9.92
CA THR A 152 17.88 12.44 10.88
C THR A 152 18.91 11.44 10.34
N GLY A 153 18.71 10.94 9.13
CA GLY A 153 19.64 10.02 8.47
C GLY A 153 20.68 10.70 7.60
N HIS A 154 20.89 12.03 7.69
CA HIS A 154 21.77 12.73 6.77
C HIS A 154 23.26 12.53 7.12
N LYS A 155 24.07 12.07 6.15
CA LYS A 155 25.53 12.03 6.24
C LYS A 155 26.13 13.23 5.50
N SER A 156 26.93 14.04 6.21
CA SER A 156 27.58 15.23 5.63
C SER A 156 28.44 14.87 4.43
N GLY A 157 28.28 15.60 3.32
CA GLY A 157 29.00 15.34 2.07
C GLY A 157 28.33 14.32 1.15
N CYS A 158 27.30 13.61 1.62
CA CYS A 158 26.52 12.69 0.80
C CYS A 158 25.23 13.34 0.31
N THR A 159 24.92 13.13 -0.97
CA THR A 159 23.68 13.64 -1.58
C THR A 159 22.70 12.50 -1.79
N VAL A 160 21.49 12.67 -1.26
CA VAL A 160 20.38 11.75 -1.49
C VAL A 160 19.48 12.36 -2.54
N LYS A 161 19.14 11.58 -3.55
CA LYS A 161 18.29 11.99 -4.66
C LYS A 161 16.95 11.27 -4.57
N VAL A 162 15.88 11.90 -5.02
CA VAL A 162 14.62 11.22 -5.33
C VAL A 162 14.38 11.31 -6.82
N PHE A 163 13.81 10.28 -7.41
CA PHE A 163 13.40 10.37 -8.80
C PHE A 163 12.12 11.20 -8.89
N PHE A 164 12.09 12.14 -9.83
CA PHE A 164 10.89 12.84 -10.28
C PHE A 164 11.13 13.25 -11.73
N PHE A 165 11.11 12.26 -12.64
CA PHE A 165 11.58 12.33 -14.04
C PHE A 165 13.07 12.64 -14.22
N THR A 166 13.73 13.18 -13.20
CA THR A 166 15.18 13.33 -13.03
C THR A 166 15.54 13.10 -11.57
N GLY A 167 16.83 12.89 -11.27
CA GLY A 167 17.32 12.75 -9.89
C GLY A 167 17.41 14.11 -9.20
N ILE A 168 16.44 14.44 -8.35
CA ILE A 168 16.39 15.69 -7.60
C ILE A 168 17.04 15.50 -6.23
N ASN A 169 18.00 16.37 -5.88
CA ASN A 169 18.59 16.36 -4.54
C ASN A 169 17.54 16.79 -3.50
N VAL A 170 17.24 15.92 -2.54
CA VAL A 170 16.21 16.17 -1.51
C VAL A 170 16.59 17.34 -0.60
N TYR A 171 17.88 17.63 -0.46
CA TYR A 171 18.41 18.73 0.35
C TYR A 171 18.43 20.08 -0.39
N ASN A 172 17.99 20.14 -1.64
CA ASN A 172 17.85 21.40 -2.35
C ASN A 172 16.82 22.30 -1.63
N HIS A 173 17.18 23.57 -1.40
CA HIS A 173 16.35 24.50 -0.63
C HIS A 173 14.95 24.72 -1.23
N VAL A 174 14.84 24.81 -2.56
CA VAL A 174 13.56 25.01 -3.25
C VAL A 174 12.69 23.77 -3.10
N TRP A 175 13.26 22.58 -3.34
CA TRP A 175 12.56 21.31 -3.17
C TRP A 175 12.05 21.13 -1.72
N ARG A 176 12.92 21.37 -0.74
CA ARG A 176 12.57 21.26 0.68
C ARG A 176 11.48 22.26 1.08
N THR A 177 11.52 23.49 0.55
CA THR A 177 10.50 24.52 0.84
C THR A 177 9.16 24.13 0.26
N PHE A 178 9.13 23.67 -0.99
CA PHE A 178 7.92 23.18 -1.65
C PHE A 178 7.25 22.07 -0.84
N TRP A 179 8.01 21.05 -0.41
CA TRP A 179 7.44 19.95 0.37
C TRP A 179 7.09 20.31 1.81
N LYS A 180 7.78 21.26 2.45
CA LYS A 180 7.34 21.81 3.75
C LYS A 180 5.95 22.43 3.64
N VAL A 181 5.72 23.27 2.64
CA VAL A 181 4.40 23.90 2.41
C VAL A 181 3.36 22.84 2.05
N GLY A 182 3.69 21.94 1.11
CA GLY A 182 2.82 20.83 0.70
C GLY A 182 2.40 19.96 1.88
N SER A 183 3.32 19.64 2.78
CA SER A 183 3.04 18.78 3.94
C SER A 183 2.02 19.36 4.91
N ILE A 184 1.93 20.69 5.04
CA ILE A 184 0.90 21.34 5.88
C ILE A 184 -0.47 21.14 5.25
N VAL A 185 -0.58 21.33 3.93
CA VAL A 185 -1.83 21.11 3.17
C VAL A 185 -2.24 19.64 3.22
N GLU A 186 -1.29 18.72 3.02
CA GLU A 186 -1.52 17.28 3.12
C GLU A 186 -1.96 16.87 4.52
N CYS A 187 -1.41 17.46 5.58
CA CYS A 187 -1.81 17.17 6.95
C CYS A 187 -3.28 17.57 7.22
N LEU A 188 -3.75 18.69 6.66
CA LEU A 188 -5.16 19.10 6.73
C LEU A 188 -6.07 18.14 5.97
N MET A 189 -5.62 17.65 4.81
CA MET A 189 -6.29 16.57 4.08
C MET A 189 -6.30 15.26 4.87
N GLY A 190 -5.22 14.97 5.60
CA GLY A 190 -5.13 13.83 6.51
C GLY A 190 -6.23 13.81 7.57
N LEU A 191 -6.55 14.97 8.14
CA LEU A 191 -7.65 15.09 9.10
C LEU A 191 -9.00 14.72 8.47
N SER A 192 -9.24 15.11 7.22
CA SER A 192 -10.48 14.73 6.53
C SER A 192 -10.51 13.22 6.24
N PHE A 193 -9.37 12.61 5.87
CA PHE A 193 -9.26 11.15 5.73
C PHE A 193 -9.51 10.41 7.05
N PHE A 194 -9.04 10.93 8.17
CA PHE A 194 -9.31 10.33 9.48
C PHE A 194 -10.80 10.34 9.80
N ILE A 195 -11.44 11.51 9.70
CA ILE A 195 -12.87 11.67 9.98
C ILE A 195 -13.70 10.75 9.06
N ALA A 196 -13.44 10.80 7.74
CA ALA A 196 -14.12 9.95 6.77
C ALA A 196 -13.86 8.46 7.04
N GLY A 197 -12.63 8.09 7.37
CA GLY A 197 -12.22 6.72 7.66
C GLY A 197 -12.95 6.15 8.87
N VAL A 198 -13.05 6.92 9.96
CA VAL A 198 -13.80 6.55 11.16
C VAL A 198 -15.30 6.42 10.85
N ILE A 199 -15.90 7.39 10.17
CA ILE A 199 -17.33 7.36 9.80
C ILE A 199 -17.65 6.12 8.95
N VAL A 200 -16.89 5.90 7.88
CA VAL A 200 -17.11 4.78 6.95
C VAL A 200 -16.88 3.43 7.66
N MET A 201 -15.88 3.34 8.55
CA MET A 201 -15.63 2.13 9.33
C MET A 201 -16.81 1.83 10.28
N ILE A 202 -17.28 2.82 11.03
CA ILE A 202 -18.41 2.69 11.95
C ILE A 202 -19.69 2.33 11.17
N ALA A 203 -19.98 3.03 10.08
CA ALA A 203 -21.12 2.74 9.22
C ALA A 203 -21.07 1.30 8.69
N GLY A 204 -19.89 0.83 8.27
CA GLY A 204 -19.70 -0.55 7.80
C GLY A 204 -19.93 -1.62 8.87
N LEU A 205 -19.81 -1.29 10.16
CA LEU A 205 -20.12 -2.22 11.26
C LEU A 205 -21.64 -2.32 11.52
N PHE A 206 -22.37 -1.23 11.32
CA PHE A 206 -23.81 -1.18 11.58
C PHE A 206 -24.67 -1.53 10.36
N ASN A 207 -24.16 -1.31 9.15
CA ASN A 207 -24.92 -1.52 7.92
C ASN A 207 -24.82 -2.99 7.45
N SER A 208 -25.57 -3.87 8.11
CA SER A 208 -25.75 -5.29 7.72
C SER A 208 -27.04 -5.54 6.92
N GLY A 209 -27.71 -4.49 6.44
CA GLY A 209 -29.07 -4.53 5.91
C GLY A 209 -29.17 -4.59 4.38
N ASP A 210 -30.19 -5.32 3.94
CA ASP A 210 -30.45 -5.93 2.64
C ASP A 210 -30.56 -4.99 1.41
N ASP A 211 -30.31 -5.58 0.24
CA ASP A 211 -30.05 -4.95 -1.04
C ASP A 211 -31.33 -4.49 -1.77
N SER A 212 -31.40 -3.19 -2.04
CA SER A 212 -32.23 -2.62 -3.10
C SER A 212 -31.44 -1.50 -3.78
N GLU A 213 -30.38 -1.86 -4.50
CA GLU A 213 -29.61 -0.86 -5.27
C GLU A 213 -29.94 -0.95 -6.75
N ARG A 214 -30.78 -0.01 -7.16
CA ARG A 214 -31.29 0.24 -8.51
C ARG A 214 -30.34 1.15 -9.29
N ASP A 215 -29.03 0.98 -9.11
CA ASP A 215 -28.02 1.73 -9.87
C ASP A 215 -27.86 1.11 -11.27
N GLY A 216 -27.96 1.94 -12.30
CA GLY A 216 -27.84 1.50 -13.69
C GLY A 216 -26.47 0.91 -14.00
N ASP A 217 -26.46 -0.26 -14.64
CA ASP A 217 -25.24 -1.01 -15.00
C ASP A 217 -24.20 -0.16 -15.76
N ALA A 218 -24.65 0.80 -16.57
CA ALA A 218 -23.78 1.68 -17.35
C ALA A 218 -22.87 2.57 -16.46
N SER A 219 -23.37 3.12 -15.36
CA SER A 219 -22.59 3.97 -14.45
C SER A 219 -21.50 3.15 -13.75
N LYS A 220 -21.84 1.95 -13.28
CA LYS A 220 -20.90 1.03 -12.63
C LYS A 220 -19.80 0.57 -13.59
N ILE A 221 -20.12 0.36 -14.86
CA ILE A 221 -19.13 0.03 -15.90
C ILE A 221 -18.18 1.21 -16.16
N ALA A 222 -18.73 2.43 -16.35
CA ALA A 222 -17.92 3.63 -16.58
C ALA A 222 -16.98 3.91 -15.40
N GLN A 223 -17.47 3.78 -14.17
CA GLN A 223 -16.65 3.94 -12.97
C GLN A 223 -15.51 2.91 -12.93
N ARG A 224 -15.78 1.63 -13.22
CA ARG A 224 -14.73 0.59 -13.30
C ARG A 224 -13.66 0.92 -14.33
N MET A 225 -14.07 1.43 -15.50
CA MET A 225 -13.13 1.86 -16.55
C MET A 225 -12.22 2.98 -16.06
N VAL A 226 -12.79 4.05 -15.49
CA VAL A 226 -12.03 5.20 -14.99
C VAL A 226 -11.06 4.78 -13.88
N LEU A 227 -11.55 4.00 -12.91
CA LEU A 227 -10.72 3.54 -11.79
C LEU A 227 -9.58 2.65 -12.26
N THR A 228 -9.85 1.72 -13.17
CA THR A 228 -8.81 0.81 -13.68
C THR A 228 -7.77 1.56 -14.48
N PHE A 229 -8.20 2.44 -15.39
CA PHE A 229 -7.28 3.23 -16.20
C PHE A 229 -6.39 4.11 -15.32
N GLY A 230 -7.00 4.79 -14.34
CA GLY A 230 -6.26 5.56 -13.36
C GLY A 230 -5.29 4.69 -12.56
N GLN A 231 -5.73 3.54 -12.04
CA GLN A 231 -4.87 2.60 -11.31
C GLN A 231 -3.71 2.08 -12.16
N LEU A 232 -3.92 1.88 -13.46
CA LEU A 232 -2.88 1.43 -14.38
C LEU A 232 -1.78 2.51 -14.51
N ILE A 233 -2.19 3.76 -14.73
CA ILE A 233 -1.26 4.90 -14.79
C ILE A 233 -0.54 5.09 -13.47
N THR A 234 -1.26 5.18 -12.35
CA THR A 234 -0.66 5.43 -11.04
C THR A 234 0.26 4.29 -10.62
N GLY A 235 -0.09 3.03 -10.93
CA GLY A 235 0.75 1.87 -10.65
C GLY A 235 2.05 1.87 -11.43
N VAL A 236 2.00 2.13 -12.75
CA VAL A 236 3.20 2.23 -13.58
C VAL A 236 4.11 3.37 -13.10
N ILE A 237 3.54 4.55 -12.84
CA ILE A 237 4.29 5.69 -12.31
C ILE A 237 4.93 5.30 -10.97
N THR A 238 4.18 4.66 -10.06
CA THR A 238 4.69 4.22 -8.76
C THR A 238 5.89 3.29 -8.89
N ILE A 239 5.80 2.27 -9.76
CA ILE A 239 6.92 1.33 -10.00
C ILE A 239 8.13 2.10 -10.49
N VAL A 240 7.96 2.98 -11.49
CA VAL A 240 9.06 3.80 -12.03
C VAL A 240 9.68 4.67 -10.94
N GLN A 241 8.87 5.35 -10.12
CA GLN A 241 9.34 6.24 -9.06
C GLN A 241 10.16 5.48 -8.00
N VAL A 242 9.69 4.30 -7.59
CA VAL A 242 10.38 3.44 -6.61
C VAL A 242 11.68 2.88 -7.18
N GLU A 243 11.62 2.21 -8.33
CA GLU A 243 12.79 1.54 -8.93
C GLU A 243 13.88 2.52 -9.35
N MET A 244 13.49 3.68 -9.91
CA MET A 244 14.45 4.70 -10.30
C MET A 244 15.04 5.42 -9.09
N THR A 245 14.29 5.62 -8.00
CA THR A 245 14.85 6.18 -6.75
C THR A 245 15.91 5.25 -6.17
N ILE A 246 15.66 3.93 -6.15
CA ILE A 246 16.65 2.93 -5.72
C ILE A 246 17.88 2.97 -6.63
N LYS A 247 17.67 2.98 -7.95
CA LYS A 247 18.76 2.98 -8.94
C LYS A 247 19.63 4.24 -8.89
N VAL A 248 19.03 5.43 -8.80
CA VAL A 248 19.74 6.72 -8.81
C VAL A 248 20.62 6.91 -7.56
N ASN A 249 20.26 6.28 -6.44
CA ASN A 249 21.04 6.33 -5.20
C ASN A 249 21.97 5.13 -5.00
N HIS A 250 21.97 4.17 -5.93
CA HIS A 250 22.72 2.92 -5.80
C HIS A 250 22.48 2.21 -4.45
N ILE A 251 21.22 2.16 -4.00
CA ILE A 251 20.87 1.55 -2.71
C ILE A 251 21.17 0.05 -2.77
N ASP A 252 22.03 -0.41 -1.87
CA ASP A 252 22.41 -1.81 -1.75
C ASP A 252 21.37 -2.57 -0.93
N LEU A 253 20.73 -3.55 -1.58
CA LEU A 253 19.76 -4.47 -0.98
C LEU A 253 20.27 -5.93 -1.05
N SER A 254 21.57 -6.15 -1.21
CA SER A 254 22.15 -7.51 -1.32
C SER A 254 21.95 -8.36 -0.06
N GLN A 255 21.87 -7.72 1.11
CA GLN A 255 21.57 -8.40 2.39
C GLN A 255 20.08 -8.80 2.51
N SER A 256 19.24 -8.24 1.65
CA SER A 256 17.78 -8.40 1.68
C SER A 256 17.36 -9.62 0.85
N THR A 257 17.52 -10.82 1.38
CA THR A 257 17.08 -12.05 0.70
C THR A 257 15.56 -12.23 0.73
N LEU A 258 14.97 -12.75 -0.36
CA LEU A 258 13.52 -13.04 -0.44
C LEU A 258 13.03 -14.09 0.56
N ILE A 259 13.95 -14.85 1.16
CA ILE A 259 13.65 -15.93 2.10
C ILE A 259 13.45 -15.38 3.53
N SER A 260 13.87 -14.14 3.82
CA SER A 260 13.60 -13.53 5.13
C SER A 260 12.09 -13.40 5.37
N SER A 261 11.64 -13.57 6.61
CA SER A 261 10.21 -13.52 6.94
C SER A 261 9.56 -12.19 6.58
N GLY A 262 10.28 -11.08 6.80
CA GLY A 262 9.81 -9.72 6.47
C GLY A 262 9.56 -9.53 4.97
N GLN A 263 10.23 -10.30 4.11
CA GLN A 263 10.07 -10.22 2.66
C GLN A 263 9.18 -11.32 2.07
N LEU A 264 9.28 -12.53 2.60
CA LEU A 264 8.54 -13.68 2.13
C LEU A 264 7.03 -13.50 2.38
N ILE A 265 6.65 -12.98 3.56
CA ILE A 265 5.23 -12.83 3.91
C ILE A 265 4.50 -11.89 2.93
N PRO A 266 4.96 -10.66 2.67
CA PRO A 266 4.30 -9.76 1.72
C PRO A 266 4.30 -10.29 0.29
N PHE A 267 5.38 -10.95 -0.13
CA PHE A 267 5.46 -11.60 -1.43
C PHE A 267 4.40 -12.70 -1.58
N LEU A 268 4.29 -13.60 -0.60
CA LEU A 268 3.28 -14.66 -0.58
C LEU A 268 1.86 -14.11 -0.52
N ILE A 269 1.61 -13.09 0.31
CA ILE A 269 0.32 -12.40 0.35
C ILE A 269 -0.03 -11.86 -1.05
N GLY A 270 0.93 -11.21 -1.73
CA GLY A 270 0.85 -10.82 -3.15
C GLY A 270 0.39 -11.95 -4.07
N CYS A 271 1.18 -13.02 -4.13
CA CYS A 271 0.92 -14.17 -5.00
C CYS A 271 -0.44 -14.83 -4.72
N LEU A 272 -0.74 -15.08 -3.45
CA LEU A 272 -1.98 -15.75 -3.05
C LEU A 272 -3.21 -14.90 -3.38
N THR A 273 -3.15 -13.58 -3.20
CA THR A 273 -4.26 -12.69 -3.58
C THR A 273 -4.48 -12.72 -5.10
N VAL A 274 -3.42 -12.65 -5.91
CA VAL A 274 -3.56 -12.73 -7.39
C VAL A 274 -4.21 -14.05 -7.79
N VAL A 275 -3.73 -15.18 -7.27
CA VAL A 275 -4.29 -16.51 -7.56
C VAL A 275 -5.75 -16.61 -7.13
N ALA A 276 -6.10 -16.12 -5.94
CA ALA A 276 -7.47 -16.16 -5.43
C ALA A 276 -8.43 -15.33 -6.29
N VAL A 277 -8.04 -14.09 -6.64
CA VAL A 277 -8.84 -13.20 -7.48
C VAL A 277 -9.02 -13.78 -8.87
N PHE A 278 -7.93 -14.24 -9.49
CA PHE A 278 -7.97 -14.80 -10.84
C PHE A 278 -8.79 -16.09 -10.89
N GLY A 279 -8.59 -17.01 -9.94
CA GLY A 279 -9.37 -18.25 -9.84
C GLY A 279 -10.87 -17.99 -9.65
N HIS A 280 -11.23 -17.03 -8.80
CA HIS A 280 -12.63 -16.64 -8.61
C HIS A 280 -13.23 -16.01 -9.88
N GLY A 281 -12.47 -15.15 -10.56
CA GLY A 281 -12.86 -14.54 -11.82
C GLY A 281 -13.08 -15.57 -12.93
N LEU A 282 -12.17 -16.53 -13.08
CA LEU A 282 -12.28 -17.60 -14.07
C LEU A 282 -13.49 -18.49 -13.82
N LYS A 283 -13.73 -18.89 -12.55
CA LYS A 283 -14.93 -19.66 -12.17
C LYS A 283 -16.22 -18.90 -12.50
N SER A 284 -16.23 -17.59 -12.24
CA SER A 284 -17.39 -16.73 -12.53
C SER A 284 -17.64 -16.60 -14.04
N LEU A 285 -16.59 -16.51 -14.84
CA LEU A 285 -16.66 -16.49 -16.30
C LEU A 285 -17.20 -17.83 -16.85
N MET A 286 -16.65 -18.96 -16.40
CA MET A 286 -17.09 -20.29 -16.82
C MET A 286 -18.57 -20.54 -16.52
N LYS A 287 -19.05 -20.10 -15.34
CA LYS A 287 -20.48 -20.20 -14.99
C LYS A 287 -21.37 -19.42 -15.96
N ARG A 288 -20.95 -18.24 -16.40
CA ARG A 288 -21.71 -17.43 -17.37
C ARG A 288 -21.75 -18.08 -18.75
N VAL A 289 -20.63 -18.66 -19.19
CA VAL A 289 -20.55 -19.36 -20.48
C VAL A 289 -21.37 -20.65 -20.46
N GLY A 290 -21.30 -21.43 -19.38
CA GLY A 290 -22.08 -22.67 -19.24
C GLY A 290 -23.60 -22.42 -19.22
N VAL A 291 -24.05 -21.39 -18.50
CA VAL A 291 -25.47 -21.00 -18.50
C VAL A 291 -25.94 -20.51 -19.88
N ALA A 292 -25.05 -19.89 -20.67
CA ALA A 292 -25.37 -19.52 -22.05
C ALA A 292 -25.45 -20.73 -23.00
N ALA A 293 -24.82 -21.85 -22.66
CA ALA A 293 -24.87 -23.09 -23.45
C ALA A 293 -26.17 -23.87 -23.21
N ASP A 294 -26.71 -23.84 -21.98
CA ASP A 294 -28.00 -24.48 -21.62
C ASP A 294 -29.20 -23.60 -22.00
N GLY A 295 -29.23 -23.06 -23.24
CA GLY A 295 -30.24 -22.11 -23.75
C GLY A 295 -31.70 -22.46 -23.39
N PRO A 296 -32.61 -21.47 -23.42
CA PRO A 296 -33.93 -21.56 -22.79
C PRO A 296 -34.66 -22.82 -23.27
N GLN A 297 -34.87 -23.77 -22.35
CA GLN A 297 -35.77 -24.88 -22.60
C GLN A 297 -37.14 -24.26 -22.87
N GLY A 298 -37.55 -24.27 -24.13
CA GLY A 298 -38.83 -23.75 -24.57
C GLY A 298 -39.93 -24.39 -23.74
N SER A 299 -40.62 -23.56 -22.96
CA SER A 299 -41.92 -23.89 -22.41
C SER A 299 -42.89 -24.01 -23.59
N VAL A 300 -43.09 -25.25 -24.04
CA VAL A 300 -44.20 -25.66 -24.90
C VAL A 300 -45.42 -25.89 -24.01
#